data_AF-A0A3D9BYJ0-F1
#
_entry.id   AF-A0A3D9BYJ0-F1
#
_cell.length_a   1.000
_cell.length_b   1.000
_cell.length_c   1.000
_cell.angle_alpha   90.00
_cell.angle_beta   90.00
_cell.angle_gamma   90.00
#
_symmetry.space_group_name_H-M   'P 1'
#
loop_
_entity.id
_entity.type
_entity.pdbx_description
1 polymer ?
#
loop_
_entity_poly.entity_id
_entity_poly.type
_entity_poly.pdbx_seq_one_letter_code
_entity_poly.pdbx_strand_id
1 'polypeptide(L)'
;MLDLGWTELLVIGIVALIVVGPKDLPVLFRNVGRFMGKARGMAREFSRAMNEAAEESGVNEATRGFKDATKGFKDATSAKSMGLDGVEDSLRETARWDPDSETAKLARQRAAEAQARRDALRDNSGESDAPADGAGAPDAAPATGPDDAPDDGPAPEERKE
;
A
#
# COMPACT_ATOMS: atom_id res chain seq x y z
N MET A 1 -5.02 -10.23 20.30
CA MET A 1 -4.25 -9.94 19.08
C MET A 1 -4.69 -8.57 18.64
N LEU A 2 -3.78 -7.59 18.65
CA LEU A 2 -4.07 -6.25 18.16
C LEU A 2 -3.47 -6.20 16.76
N ASP A 3 -4.21 -6.72 15.79
CA ASP A 3 -3.90 -6.62 14.36
C ASP A 3 -3.96 -5.13 13.98
N LEU A 4 -3.00 -4.29 14.37
CA LEU A 4 -2.87 -2.91 13.86
C LEU A 4 -2.31 -2.97 12.43
N GLY A 5 -3.09 -3.53 11.52
CA GLY A 5 -2.81 -3.57 10.09
C GLY A 5 -3.62 -2.53 9.32
N TRP A 6 -3.33 -2.41 8.02
CA TRP A 6 -4.15 -1.63 7.10
C TRP A 6 -5.61 -2.08 7.10
N THR A 7 -5.85 -3.38 7.23
CA THR A 7 -7.19 -3.99 7.29
C THR A 7 -7.98 -3.51 8.51
N GLU A 8 -7.36 -3.48 9.69
CA GLU A 8 -8.01 -3.02 10.92
C GLU A 8 -8.29 -1.52 10.92
N LEU A 9 -7.35 -0.72 10.38
CA LEU A 9 -7.58 0.71 10.17
C LEU A 9 -8.76 0.95 9.24
N LEU A 10 -8.95 0.08 8.23
CA LEU A 10 -10.10 0.13 7.34
C LEU A 10 -11.39 -0.23 8.09
N VAL A 11 -11.38 -1.27 8.93
CA VAL A 11 -12.53 -1.64 9.78
C VAL A 11 -12.90 -0.50 10.74
N ILE A 12 -11.93 0.07 11.45
CA ILE A 12 -12.13 1.21 12.35
C ILE A 12 -12.64 2.42 11.56
N GLY A 13 -12.11 2.65 10.35
CA GLY A 13 -12.58 3.69 9.44
C GLY A 13 -14.06 3.53 9.09
N ILE A 14 -14.49 2.32 8.71
CA ILE A 14 -15.91 2.03 8.42
C ILE A 14 -16.78 2.27 9.66
N VAL A 15 -16.39 1.74 10.83
CA VAL A 15 -17.14 1.94 12.08
C VAL A 15 -17.25 3.42 12.41
N ALA A 16 -16.16 4.18 12.26
CA ALA A 16 -16.16 5.62 12.48
C ALA A 16 -17.07 6.38 11.50
N LEU A 17 -17.14 5.96 10.22
CA LEU A 17 -18.07 6.53 9.24
C LEU A 17 -19.54 6.31 9.63
N ILE A 18 -19.87 5.16 10.23
CA ILE A 18 -21.25 4.86 10.66
C ILE A 18 -21.61 5.66 11.92
N VAL A 19 -20.72 5.68 12.91
CA VAL A 19 -20.99 6.29 14.23
C VAL A 19 -20.96 7.81 14.17
N VAL A 20 -19.94 8.38 13.54
CA VAL A 20 -19.74 9.84 13.47
C VAL A 20 -20.42 10.42 12.24
N GLY A 21 -20.47 9.67 11.15
CA GLY A 21 -20.99 10.12 9.86
C GLY A 21 -19.87 10.45 8.86
N PRO A 22 -20.09 10.17 7.55
CA PRO A 22 -19.08 10.36 6.51
C PRO A 22 -18.70 11.82 6.26
N LYS A 23 -19.56 12.77 6.64
CA LYS A 23 -19.34 14.21 6.46
C LYS A 23 -18.62 14.84 7.65
N ASP A 24 -18.77 14.27 8.84
CA ASP A 24 -18.25 14.85 10.08
C ASP A 24 -16.83 14.37 10.40
N LEU A 25 -16.46 13.15 9.99
CA LEU A 25 -15.08 12.66 10.06
C LEU A 25 -14.04 13.59 9.41
N PRO A 26 -14.20 14.04 8.15
CA PRO A 26 -13.20 14.92 7.53
C PRO A 26 -13.12 16.29 8.21
N VAL A 27 -14.23 16.81 8.75
CA VAL A 27 -14.25 18.05 9.52
C VAL A 27 -13.52 17.86 10.86
N LEU A 28 -13.75 16.73 11.53
CA LEU A 28 -13.07 16.38 12.78
C LEU A 28 -11.56 16.26 12.57
N PHE A 29 -11.11 15.55 11.54
CA PHE A 29 -9.68 15.47 11.20
C PHE A 29 -9.09 16.83 10.86
N ARG A 30 -9.83 17.72 10.20
CA ARG A 30 -9.38 19.09 9.93
C ARG A 30 -9.16 19.87 11.23
N ASN A 31 -10.08 19.74 12.19
CA ASN A 31 -10.03 20.43 13.47
C ASN A 31 -8.90 19.90 14.35
N VAL A 32 -8.82 18.58 14.51
CA VAL A 32 -7.73 17.90 15.23
C VAL A 32 -6.38 18.21 14.57
N GLY A 33 -6.30 18.15 13.24
CA GLY A 33 -5.09 18.46 12.49
C GLY A 33 -4.62 19.89 12.68
N ARG A 34 -5.53 20.87 12.73
CA ARG A 34 -5.20 22.28 13.00
C ARG A 34 -4.66 22.47 14.42
N PHE A 35 -5.28 21.80 15.40
CA PHE A 35 -4.81 21.84 16.79
C PHE A 35 -3.44 21.18 16.93
N MET A 36 -3.28 19.97 16.39
CA MET A 36 -2.02 19.22 16.37
C MET A 36 -0.92 19.97 15.63
N GLY A 37 -1.25 20.67 14.53
CA GLY A 37 -0.31 21.50 13.78
C GLY A 37 0.21 22.69 14.61
N LYS A 38 -0.67 23.39 15.32
CA LYS A 38 -0.28 24.44 16.27
C LYS A 38 0.58 23.89 17.41
N ALA A 39 0.15 22.78 18.01
CA ALA A 39 0.91 22.11 19.07
C ALA A 39 2.29 21.64 18.58
N ARG A 40 2.40 21.17 17.33
CA ARG A 40 3.67 20.78 16.71
C ARG A 40 4.59 21.97 16.46
N GLY A 41 4.04 23.12 16.07
CA GLY A 41 4.78 24.39 15.96
C GLY A 41 5.36 24.78 17.31
N MET A 42 4.50 24.89 18.33
CA MET A 42 4.89 25.15 19.71
C MET A 42 5.97 24.18 20.19
N ALA A 43 5.78 22.87 19.98
CA ALA A 43 6.76 21.86 20.37
C ALA A 43 8.12 22.04 19.67
N ARG A 44 8.17 22.56 18.44
CA ARG A 44 9.44 22.89 17.76
C ARG A 44 10.13 24.09 18.41
N GLU A 45 9.37 25.10 18.83
CA GLU A 45 9.90 26.25 19.56
C GLU A 45 10.40 25.83 20.97
N PHE A 46 9.60 25.04 21.70
CA PHE A 46 10.01 24.45 22.98
C PHE A 46 11.23 23.55 22.83
N SER A 47 11.29 22.71 21.79
CA SER A 47 12.46 21.85 21.57
C SER A 47 13.72 22.65 21.29
N ARG A 48 13.62 23.78 20.59
CA ARG A 48 14.77 24.68 20.34
C ARG A 48 15.23 25.34 21.65
N ALA A 49 14.30 25.97 22.37
CA ALA A 49 14.60 26.63 23.64
C ALA A 49 15.09 25.64 24.71
N MET A 50 14.51 24.45 24.76
CA MET A 50 14.92 23.38 25.67
C MET A 50 16.28 22.81 25.28
N ASN A 51 16.61 22.67 24.00
CA ASN A 51 17.94 22.20 23.58
C ASN A 51 19.03 23.21 23.98
N GLU A 52 18.75 24.50 23.84
CA GLU A 52 19.65 25.59 24.27
C GLU A 52 19.79 25.64 25.80
N ALA A 53 18.70 25.46 26.55
CA ALA A 53 18.75 25.39 28.01
C ALA A 53 19.31 24.05 28.54
N ALA A 54 19.16 22.94 27.81
CA ALA A 54 19.60 21.61 28.19
C ALA A 54 21.12 21.45 28.18
N GLU A 55 21.80 22.15 27.26
CA GLU A 55 23.26 22.26 27.22
C GLU A 55 23.82 22.82 28.55
N GLU A 56 23.02 23.59 29.29
CA GLU A 56 23.40 24.21 30.56
C GLU A 56 22.80 23.50 31.81
N SER A 57 21.69 22.75 31.68
CA SER A 57 20.88 22.27 32.82
C SER A 57 20.67 20.75 32.98
N GLY A 58 21.38 19.89 32.24
CA GLY A 58 21.38 18.43 32.53
C GLY A 58 20.10 17.67 32.12
N VAL A 59 19.26 18.26 31.27
CA VAL A 59 18.01 17.69 30.72
C VAL A 59 18.24 16.40 29.90
N ASN A 60 19.50 16.08 29.58
CA ASN A 60 19.90 14.81 28.99
C ASN A 60 19.40 13.59 29.78
N GLU A 61 19.35 13.65 31.12
CA GLU A 61 18.91 12.54 31.96
C GLU A 61 17.40 12.24 31.78
N ALA A 62 16.56 13.29 31.76
CA ALA A 62 15.12 13.18 31.53
C ALA A 62 14.80 12.65 30.12
N THR A 63 15.55 13.12 29.12
CA THR A 63 15.43 12.65 27.73
C THR A 63 15.80 11.17 27.61
N ARG A 64 16.82 10.72 28.35
CA ARG A 64 17.27 9.33 28.39
C ARG A 64 16.23 8.41 29.02
N GLY A 65 15.68 8.77 30.18
CA GLY A 65 14.61 8.02 30.82
C GLY A 65 13.35 7.89 29.94
N PHE A 66 12.96 8.97 29.24
CA PHE A 66 11.86 8.92 28.29
C PHE A 66 12.16 8.00 27.09
N LYS A 67 13.38 8.06 26.55
CA LYS A 67 13.82 7.22 25.43
C LYS A 67 13.85 5.75 25.81
N ASP A 68 14.29 5.42 27.02
CA ASP A 68 14.34 4.05 27.53
C ASP A 68 12.93 3.49 27.78
N ALA A 69 12.03 4.29 28.36
CA ALA A 69 10.62 3.92 28.51
C ALA A 69 9.93 3.69 27.15
N THR A 70 10.19 4.56 26.17
CA THR A 70 9.65 4.43 24.81
C THR A 70 10.20 3.19 24.10
N LYS A 71 11.48 2.87 24.34
CA LYS A 71 12.12 1.67 23.78
C LYS A 71 11.53 0.40 24.39
N GLY A 72 11.36 0.34 25.72
CA GLY A 72 10.71 -0.77 26.40
C GLY A 72 9.27 -1.00 25.92
N PHE A 73 8.51 0.09 25.72
CA PHE A 73 7.16 0.00 25.14
C PHE A 73 7.18 -0.52 23.70
N LYS A 74 8.09 -0.01 22.86
CA LYS A 74 8.22 -0.46 21.48
C LYS A 74 8.67 -1.92 21.40
N ASP A 75 9.54 -2.36 22.29
CA ASP A 75 9.99 -3.76 22.34
C ASP A 75 8.85 -4.67 22.81
N ALA A 76 8.00 -4.22 23.74
CA ALA A 76 6.82 -4.95 24.20
C ALA A 76 5.67 -5.00 23.18
N THR A 77 5.57 -4.01 22.29
CA THR A 77 4.55 -3.94 21.23
C THR A 77 5.06 -4.37 19.86
N SER A 78 6.37 -4.55 19.71
CA SER A 78 6.98 -4.98 18.45
C SER A 78 6.62 -6.43 18.18
N ALA A 79 6.26 -6.66 16.94
CA ALA A 79 5.87 -7.95 16.38
C ALA A 79 6.91 -9.08 16.65
N LYS A 80 8.18 -8.70 16.86
CA LYS A 80 9.29 -9.55 17.31
C LYS A 80 9.07 -10.21 18.68
N SER A 81 8.59 -9.47 19.68
CA SER A 81 8.30 -10.03 21.01
C SER A 81 6.97 -10.79 21.04
N MET A 82 6.11 -10.56 20.06
CA MET A 82 4.83 -11.27 19.89
C MET A 82 4.96 -12.59 19.10
N GLY A 83 6.17 -13.12 18.89
CA GLY A 83 6.37 -14.50 18.44
C GLY A 83 6.47 -14.70 16.92
N LEU A 84 6.68 -13.64 16.14
CA LEU A 84 6.88 -13.78 14.70
C LEU A 84 8.19 -14.46 14.29
N ASP A 85 9.24 -14.43 15.14
CA ASP A 85 10.47 -15.20 14.88
C ASP A 85 10.18 -16.71 14.83
N GLY A 86 9.29 -17.22 15.69
CA GLY A 86 8.90 -18.63 15.68
C GLY A 86 8.02 -19.01 14.48
N VAL A 87 7.27 -18.06 13.93
CA VAL A 87 6.47 -18.26 12.70
C VAL A 87 7.38 -18.24 11.47
N GLU A 88 8.35 -17.32 11.40
CA GLU A 88 9.35 -17.26 10.34
C GLU A 88 10.23 -18.53 10.32
N ASP A 89 10.66 -19.00 11.50
CA ASP A 89 11.43 -20.25 11.62
C ASP A 89 10.58 -21.48 11.27
N SER A 90 9.32 -21.53 11.68
CA SER A 90 8.40 -22.62 11.30
C SER A 90 8.10 -22.61 9.80
N LEU A 91 7.97 -21.44 9.18
CA LEU A 91 7.80 -21.32 7.72
C LEU A 91 9.07 -21.75 6.97
N ARG A 92 10.26 -21.42 7.48
CA ARG A 92 11.54 -21.88 6.91
C ARG A 92 11.79 -23.37 7.11
N GLU A 93 11.39 -23.92 8.26
CA GLU A 93 11.50 -25.34 8.55
C GLU A 93 10.51 -26.15 7.70
N THR A 94 9.28 -25.67 7.56
CA THR A 94 8.26 -26.26 6.65
C THR A 94 8.67 -26.13 5.18
N ALA A 95 9.31 -25.02 4.78
CA ALA A 95 9.85 -24.86 3.43
C ALA A 95 11.07 -25.76 3.16
N ARG A 96 11.79 -26.19 4.20
CA ARG A 96 12.90 -27.16 4.12
C ARG A 96 12.42 -28.61 4.18
N TRP A 97 11.18 -28.84 4.60
CA TRP A 97 10.48 -30.12 4.58
C TRP A 97 9.43 -30.08 3.45
N ASP A 98 9.78 -29.90 2.18
CA ASP A 98 10.24 -31.00 1.34
C ASP A 98 10.62 -30.49 -0.08
N PRO A 99 11.90 -30.16 -0.33
CA PRO A 99 12.40 -29.80 -1.65
C PRO A 99 12.48 -30.99 -2.63
N ASP A 100 12.14 -32.21 -2.18
CA ASP A 100 12.19 -33.47 -2.92
C ASP A 100 10.84 -34.24 -2.95
N SER A 101 9.73 -33.57 -2.58
CA SER A 101 8.40 -34.14 -2.70
C SER A 101 8.13 -34.49 -4.15
N GLU A 102 7.37 -35.56 -4.38
CA GLU A 102 6.94 -35.94 -5.73
C GLU A 102 6.24 -34.77 -6.46
N THR A 103 5.61 -33.86 -5.71
CA THR A 103 5.04 -32.60 -6.22
C THR A 103 6.12 -31.62 -6.70
N ALA A 104 7.22 -31.44 -5.96
CA ALA A 104 8.34 -30.60 -6.36
C ALA A 104 9.09 -31.19 -7.56
N LYS A 105 9.24 -32.52 -7.62
CA LYS A 105 9.82 -33.22 -8.78
C LYS A 105 8.94 -33.11 -10.01
N LEU A 106 7.62 -33.29 -9.88
CA LEU A 106 6.66 -33.08 -10.97
C LEU A 106 6.63 -31.61 -11.44
N ALA A 107 6.77 -30.65 -10.51
CA ALA A 107 6.87 -29.23 -10.87
C ALA A 107 8.16 -28.93 -11.65
N ARG A 108 9.30 -29.47 -11.23
CA ARG A 108 10.58 -29.35 -11.96
C ARG A 108 10.54 -30.06 -13.31
N GLN A 109 9.90 -31.23 -13.38
CA GLN A 109 9.74 -31.99 -14.62
C GLN A 109 8.83 -31.27 -15.62
N ARG A 110 7.70 -30.69 -15.16
CA ARG A 110 6.87 -29.82 -16.01
C ARG A 110 7.58 -28.54 -16.43
N ALA A 111 8.40 -27.95 -15.56
CA ALA A 111 9.19 -26.77 -15.90
C ALA A 111 10.25 -27.10 -16.96
N ALA A 112 10.94 -28.25 -16.83
CA ALA A 112 11.89 -28.74 -17.82
C ALA A 112 11.23 -29.10 -19.16
N GLU A 113 10.04 -29.70 -19.14
CA GLU A 113 9.27 -30.02 -20.35
C GLU A 113 8.71 -28.76 -21.02
N ALA A 114 8.26 -27.78 -20.24
CA ALA A 114 7.84 -26.47 -20.76
C ALA A 114 9.01 -25.69 -21.36
N GLN A 115 10.21 -25.80 -20.77
CA GLN A 115 11.44 -25.23 -21.32
C GLN A 115 11.86 -25.95 -22.60
N ALA A 116 11.87 -27.29 -22.61
CA ALA A 116 12.17 -28.08 -23.81
C ALA A 116 11.19 -27.82 -24.95
N ARG A 117 9.89 -27.62 -24.66
CA ARG A 117 8.90 -27.20 -25.66
C ARG A 117 9.17 -25.79 -26.18
N ARG A 118 9.61 -24.86 -25.33
CA ARG A 118 10.00 -23.51 -25.74
C ARG A 118 11.26 -23.52 -26.59
N ASP A 119 12.24 -24.34 -26.24
CA ASP A 119 13.50 -24.47 -26.98
C ASP A 119 13.30 -25.21 -28.31
N ALA A 120 12.43 -26.23 -28.36
CA ALA A 120 12.03 -26.87 -29.61
C ALA A 120 11.21 -25.94 -30.52
N LEU A 121 10.37 -25.07 -29.96
CA LEU A 121 9.75 -23.98 -30.71
C LEU A 121 10.80 -22.99 -31.23
N ARG A 122 11.85 -22.74 -30.47
CA ARG A 122 12.95 -21.83 -30.83
C ARG A 122 13.83 -22.40 -31.94
N ASP A 123 14.10 -23.71 -31.92
CA ASP A 123 14.90 -24.44 -32.91
C ASP A 123 14.13 -24.60 -34.24
N ASN A 124 12.82 -24.84 -34.18
CA ASN A 124 11.95 -24.85 -35.36
C ASN A 124 11.60 -23.44 -35.88
N SER A 125 11.95 -22.38 -35.14
CA SER A 125 11.78 -20.98 -35.56
C SER A 125 13.12 -20.35 -35.99
N GLY A 126 14.12 -21.18 -36.29
CA GLY A 126 15.35 -20.77 -36.98
C GLY A 126 15.13 -20.42 -38.45
N GLU A 127 14.06 -19.70 -38.78
CA GLU A 127 13.98 -18.86 -39.98
C GLU A 127 12.81 -17.86 -39.84
N SER A 128 13.17 -16.58 -39.77
CA SER A 128 12.32 -15.38 -39.93
C SER A 128 11.35 -14.98 -38.80
N ASP A 129 11.86 -14.06 -37.97
CA ASP A 129 11.26 -12.80 -37.50
C ASP A 129 9.73 -12.65 -37.38
N ALA A 130 9.31 -12.47 -36.12
CA ALA A 130 8.18 -11.73 -35.55
C ALA A 130 6.82 -11.66 -36.29
N PRO A 131 5.71 -11.80 -35.52
CA PRO A 131 4.79 -10.66 -35.53
C PRO A 131 4.19 -10.29 -34.17
N ALA A 132 3.87 -9.00 -34.16
CA ALA A 132 3.03 -8.27 -33.23
C ALA A 132 1.61 -8.87 -33.06
N ASP A 133 0.98 -8.39 -31.98
CA ASP A 133 -0.45 -8.11 -31.80
C ASP A 133 -1.53 -8.99 -32.46
N GLY A 134 -2.52 -9.39 -31.66
CA GLY A 134 -3.85 -9.60 -32.20
C GLY A 134 -4.74 -10.54 -31.39
N ALA A 135 -5.70 -9.94 -30.69
CA ALA A 135 -6.81 -10.57 -30.00
C ALA A 135 -7.63 -11.55 -30.86
N GLY A 136 -8.23 -12.54 -30.21
CA GLY A 136 -9.18 -13.46 -30.81
C GLY A 136 -10.64 -13.03 -30.65
N ALA A 137 -11.37 -13.21 -31.75
CA ALA A 137 -12.79 -13.60 -31.91
C ALA A 137 -13.86 -12.52 -32.22
N PRO A 138 -14.88 -12.88 -33.04
CA PRO A 138 -15.40 -12.02 -34.12
C PRO A 138 -16.93 -11.80 -34.17
N ASP A 139 -17.30 -10.77 -34.94
CA ASP A 139 -18.46 -10.56 -35.84
C ASP A 139 -19.94 -10.59 -35.37
N ALA A 140 -20.61 -9.43 -35.52
CA ALA A 140 -21.94 -9.31 -36.12
C ALA A 140 -22.16 -7.87 -36.63
N ALA A 141 -22.32 -7.75 -37.96
CA ALA A 141 -22.39 -6.53 -38.79
C ALA A 141 -23.75 -5.75 -38.71
N PRO A 142 -24.09 -4.85 -39.65
CA PRO A 142 -23.56 -3.50 -39.91
C PRO A 142 -24.67 -2.42 -40.00
N ALA A 143 -24.38 -1.14 -39.73
CA ALA A 143 -25.12 0.00 -40.34
C ALA A 143 -24.47 1.37 -40.02
N THR A 144 -23.73 1.88 -41.00
CA THR A 144 -23.81 3.24 -41.56
C THR A 144 -23.99 4.47 -40.66
N GLY A 145 -23.04 5.41 -40.76
CA GLY A 145 -23.33 6.85 -40.73
C GLY A 145 -22.46 7.67 -39.76
N PRO A 146 -21.71 8.67 -40.24
CA PRO A 146 -20.90 9.54 -39.38
C PRO A 146 -21.76 10.52 -38.56
N ASP A 147 -21.30 10.75 -37.34
CA ASP A 147 -21.50 11.96 -36.54
C ASP A 147 -21.23 13.21 -37.40
N ASP A 148 -22.23 14.07 -37.58
CA ASP A 148 -22.04 15.48 -37.90
C ASP A 148 -22.78 16.28 -36.82
N ALA A 149 -22.00 17.05 -36.07
CA ALA A 149 -22.46 17.87 -34.97
C ALA A 149 -23.39 18.98 -35.44
N PRO A 150 -24.30 19.43 -34.57
CA PRO A 150 -24.54 20.86 -34.47
C PRO A 150 -24.03 21.37 -33.12
N ASP A 151 -23.00 22.22 -33.22
CA ASP A 151 -22.79 23.37 -32.35
C ASP A 151 -24.10 24.15 -32.25
N ASP A 152 -24.73 24.18 -31.07
CA ASP A 152 -25.75 25.15 -30.72
C ASP A 152 -25.77 25.32 -29.20
N GLY A 153 -25.19 26.45 -28.76
CA GLY A 153 -25.21 26.89 -27.37
C GLY A 153 -26.61 27.26 -26.89
N PRO A 154 -26.82 27.36 -25.56
CA PRO A 154 -28.09 27.82 -25.01
C PRO A 154 -28.25 29.33 -25.24
N ALA A 155 -29.29 29.72 -25.98
CA ALA A 155 -29.82 31.09 -26.03
C ALA A 155 -30.69 31.38 -24.78
N PRO A 156 -31.29 32.58 -24.64
CA PRO A 156 -30.70 33.92 -24.50
C PRO A 156 -31.19 34.58 -23.18
N GLU A 157 -30.41 35.45 -22.52
CA GLU A 157 -30.99 36.55 -21.72
C GLU A 157 -29.96 37.61 -21.25
N GLU A 158 -30.44 38.85 -21.19
CA GLU A 158 -29.91 40.02 -20.47
C GLU A 158 -28.68 40.75 -21.02
N ARG A 159 -28.97 41.65 -21.96
CA ARG A 159 -28.22 42.89 -22.16
C ARG A 159 -28.82 43.97 -21.25
N LYS A 160 -27.97 44.63 -20.46
CA LYS A 160 -28.24 45.83 -19.65
C LYS A 160 -28.90 46.95 -20.47
N GLU A 161 -29.95 47.55 -19.89
CA GLU A 161 -30.01 48.98 -19.52
C GLU A 161 -30.63 49.12 -18.13
#